data_AF-A0A2P9CKF3-F1
#
_entry.id   AF-A0A2P9CKF3-F1
#
_cell.length_a   1.000
_cell.length_b   1.000
_cell.length_c   1.000
_cell.angle_alpha   90.00
_cell.angle_beta   90.00
_cell.angle_gamma   90.00
#
_symmetry.space_group_name_H-M   'P 1'
#
loop_
_entity.id
_entity.type
_entity.pdbx_description
1 polymer ?
#
loop_
_entity_poly.entity_id
_entity_poly.type
_entity_poly.pdbx_seq_one_letter_code
_entity_poly.pdbx_strand_id
1 'polypeptide(L)'
;MTSQTTTAVFSSDLQTFIVTKYDPLLSIVKELNDKLQNSEKDKYHLEKRIMKLEKQMVLLLEKLEVSDILFENEEKEKKEEQKKNQKIESEENLLSPWLFSCQLGTPLSSLQVLLEFNVNNTIELNVKLWKREEDMWINILEDISSNYNNYLPDSLNLLDLRKAARKCLLNICMNEILIVLRNVPGKSQALYNTTTMTLVAILASAIYEAWKRIELTDPVSLGRIVLVLDGEDVGSRLRAGNKKLKIEPLN
;
A
#
# COMPACT_ATOMS: atom_id res chain seq x y z
N MET A 1 -26.34 22.08 -65.23
CA MET A 1 -26.56 22.36 -63.80
C MET A 1 -25.77 21.29 -63.05
N THR A 2 -24.54 21.60 -62.60
CA THR A 2 -24.22 21.97 -61.20
C THR A 2 -24.53 20.80 -60.25
N SER A 3 -23.54 20.11 -59.68
CA SER A 3 -22.54 20.67 -58.76
C SER A 3 -21.12 20.08 -58.85
N GLN A 4 -20.10 20.92 -58.63
CA GLN A 4 -18.80 20.56 -58.03
C GLN A 4 -19.05 20.47 -56.49
N THR A 5 -18.44 19.65 -55.64
CA THR A 5 -17.03 19.56 -55.17
C THR A 5 -16.98 18.44 -54.10
N THR A 6 -15.89 17.78 -53.72
CA THR A 6 -14.50 17.64 -54.22
C THR A 6 -13.89 16.41 -53.51
N THR A 7 -13.66 15.29 -54.20
CA THR A 7 -12.89 14.17 -53.68
C THR A 7 -11.42 14.32 -54.10
N ALA A 8 -10.60 14.87 -53.20
CA ALA A 8 -9.16 14.91 -53.41
C ALA A 8 -8.61 13.48 -53.46
N VAL A 9 -8.26 13.01 -54.65
CA VAL A 9 -7.61 11.72 -54.86
C VAL A 9 -6.16 11.84 -54.39
N PHE A 10 -5.94 11.63 -53.10
CA PHE A 10 -4.60 11.40 -52.57
C PHE A 10 -4.00 10.18 -53.28
N SER A 11 -2.71 10.22 -53.62
CA SER A 11 -2.03 9.05 -54.19
C SER A 11 -2.05 7.89 -53.18
N SER A 12 -2.16 6.65 -53.68
CA SER A 12 -2.15 5.42 -52.88
C SER A 12 -1.00 5.38 -51.87
N ASP A 13 0.15 5.87 -52.32
CA ASP A 13 1.40 5.84 -51.57
C ASP A 13 1.37 6.85 -50.43
N LEU A 14 0.70 8.00 -50.63
CA LEU A 14 0.52 9.03 -49.60
C LEU A 14 -0.55 8.61 -48.58
N GLN A 15 -1.63 7.95 -49.01
CA GLN A 15 -2.55 7.28 -48.07
C GLN A 15 -1.85 6.19 -47.25
N THR A 16 -1.02 5.37 -47.90
CA THR A 16 -0.26 4.30 -47.22
C THR A 16 0.76 4.89 -46.25
N PHE A 17 1.43 5.99 -46.61
CA PHE A 17 2.33 6.71 -45.70
C PHE A 17 1.60 7.31 -44.50
N ILE A 18 0.42 7.91 -44.70
CA ILE A 18 -0.39 8.43 -43.60
C ILE A 18 -0.72 7.29 -42.62
N VAL A 19 -1.31 6.21 -43.09
CA VAL A 19 -1.77 5.09 -42.22
C VAL A 19 -0.60 4.36 -41.55
N THR A 20 0.53 4.17 -42.24
CA THR A 20 1.65 3.34 -41.72
C THR A 20 2.73 4.11 -40.98
N LYS A 21 2.82 5.44 -41.13
CA LYS A 21 3.85 6.29 -40.50
C LYS A 21 3.27 7.45 -39.72
N TYR A 22 2.34 8.21 -40.30
CA TYR A 22 1.80 9.41 -39.67
C TYR A 22 0.83 9.08 -38.52
N ASP A 23 -0.13 8.18 -38.73
CA ASP A 23 -1.13 7.83 -37.71
C ASP A 23 -0.51 7.18 -36.47
N PRO A 24 0.48 6.26 -36.57
CA PRO A 24 1.22 5.76 -35.41
C PRO A 24 2.00 6.86 -34.68
N LEU A 25 2.67 7.77 -35.40
CA LEU A 25 3.35 8.92 -34.79
C LEU A 25 2.37 9.85 -34.07
N LEU A 26 1.21 10.12 -34.67
CA LEU A 26 0.14 10.92 -34.05
C LEU A 26 -0.43 10.24 -32.81
N SER A 27 -0.55 8.90 -32.81
CA SER A 27 -0.95 8.13 -31.62
C SER A 27 0.08 8.24 -30.50
N ILE A 28 1.38 8.09 -30.82
CA ILE A 28 2.47 8.24 -29.84
C ILE A 28 2.50 9.67 -29.27
N VAL A 29 2.35 10.70 -30.11
CA VAL A 29 2.29 12.09 -29.66
C VAL A 29 1.09 12.35 -28.73
N LYS A 30 -0.08 11.78 -29.03
CA LYS A 30 -1.24 11.84 -28.12
C LYS A 30 -0.95 11.16 -26.78
N GLU A 31 -0.45 9.92 -26.80
CA GLU A 31 -0.13 9.16 -25.59
C GLU A 31 0.92 9.88 -24.72
N LEU A 32 1.95 10.47 -25.33
CA LEU A 32 2.95 11.28 -24.63
C LEU A 32 2.35 12.56 -24.04
N ASN A 33 1.43 13.21 -24.75
CA ASN A 33 0.75 14.42 -24.26
C ASN A 33 -0.22 14.10 -23.11
N ASP A 34 -0.94 12.98 -23.18
CA ASP A 34 -1.81 12.49 -22.10
C ASP A 34 -0.99 12.11 -20.86
N LYS A 35 0.16 11.45 -21.04
CA LYS A 35 1.13 11.15 -19.97
C LYS A 35 1.71 12.43 -19.34
N LEU A 36 2.08 13.42 -20.16
CA LEU A 36 2.56 14.71 -19.68
C LEU A 36 1.48 15.42 -18.84
N GLN A 37 0.24 15.51 -19.36
CA GLN A 37 -0.85 16.16 -18.64
C GLN A 37 -1.21 15.46 -17.32
N ASN A 38 -1.08 14.13 -17.25
CA ASN A 38 -1.26 13.40 -16.01
C ASN A 38 -0.09 13.63 -15.03
N SER A 39 1.15 13.63 -15.52
CA SER A 39 2.33 13.96 -14.72
C SER A 39 2.27 15.40 -14.15
N GLU A 40 1.75 16.37 -14.89
CA GLU A 40 1.50 17.74 -14.41
C GLU A 40 0.44 17.79 -13.30
N LYS A 41 -0.64 17.01 -13.41
CA LYS A 41 -1.66 16.89 -12.33
C LYS A 41 -1.04 16.26 -11.08
N ASP A 42 -0.29 15.17 -11.24
CA ASP A 42 0.36 14.47 -10.12
C ASP A 42 1.38 15.37 -9.43
N LYS A 43 2.20 16.10 -10.21
CA LYS A 43 3.10 17.14 -9.70
C LYS A 43 2.35 18.19 -8.87
N TYR A 44 1.25 18.73 -9.38
CA TYR A 44 0.43 19.71 -8.65
C TYR A 44 -0.19 19.14 -7.35
N HIS A 45 -0.57 17.86 -7.34
CA HIS A 45 -1.05 17.18 -6.13
C HIS A 45 0.08 16.95 -5.12
N LEU A 46 1.29 16.63 -5.58
CA LEU A 46 2.49 16.47 -4.74
C LEU A 46 2.96 17.80 -4.15
N GLU A 47 3.02 18.88 -4.95
CA GLU A 47 3.33 20.24 -4.47
C GLU A 47 2.35 20.68 -3.36
N LYS A 48 1.04 20.42 -3.55
CA LYS A 48 0.04 20.65 -2.50
C LYS A 48 0.22 19.80 -1.25
N ARG A 49 0.77 18.58 -1.38
CA ARG A 49 1.08 17.71 -0.24
C ARG A 49 2.30 18.23 0.52
N ILE A 50 3.36 18.60 -0.20
CA ILE A 50 4.58 19.21 0.36
C ILE A 50 4.23 20.48 1.13
N MET A 51 3.50 21.42 0.53
CA MET A 51 3.10 22.68 1.19
C MET A 51 2.25 22.48 2.46
N LYS A 52 1.55 21.35 2.59
CA LYS A 52 0.83 20.97 3.83
C LYS A 52 1.78 20.39 4.87
N LEU A 53 2.69 19.52 4.46
CA LEU A 53 3.69 18.89 5.34
C LEU A 53 4.65 19.94 5.92
N GLU A 54 5.12 20.90 5.11
CA GLU A 54 5.96 22.02 5.56
C GLU A 54 5.26 22.84 6.65
N LYS A 55 3.97 23.17 6.46
CA LYS A 55 3.16 23.89 7.47
C LYS A 55 2.96 23.07 8.74
N GLN A 56 2.81 21.75 8.63
CA GLN A 56 2.74 20.87 9.79
C GLN A 56 4.08 20.78 10.52
N MET A 57 5.20 20.73 9.79
CA MET A 57 6.55 20.74 10.35
C MET A 57 6.84 22.03 11.12
N VAL A 58 6.50 23.21 10.57
CA VAL A 58 6.61 24.50 11.28
C VAL A 58 5.80 24.48 12.58
N LEU A 59 4.53 24.04 12.53
CA LEU A 59 3.68 23.92 13.73
C LEU A 59 4.17 22.89 14.76
N LEU A 60 4.97 21.90 14.35
CA LEU A 60 5.59 20.93 15.26
C LEU A 60 6.87 21.50 15.87
N LEU A 61 7.70 22.21 15.10
CA LEU A 61 8.88 22.92 15.60
C LEU A 61 8.52 24.00 16.61
N GLU A 62 7.47 24.79 16.35
CA GLU A 62 6.92 25.77 17.31
C GLU A 62 6.48 25.10 18.63
N LYS A 63 5.92 23.89 18.59
CA LYS A 63 5.49 23.14 19.78
C LYS A 63 6.63 22.44 20.53
N LEU A 64 7.77 22.23 19.87
CA LEU A 64 8.95 21.60 20.46
C LEU A 64 9.96 22.64 20.97
N GLU A 65 9.62 23.94 20.93
CA GLU A 65 10.47 25.07 21.32
C GLU A 65 11.83 25.10 20.58
N VAL A 66 11.91 24.49 19.39
CA VAL A 66 13.13 24.45 18.56
C VAL A 66 13.25 25.75 17.76
N SER A 67 13.82 26.77 18.39
CA SER A 67 14.03 28.11 17.79
C SER A 67 15.14 28.19 16.74
N ASP A 68 15.93 27.14 16.58
CA ASP A 68 17.21 27.19 15.85
C ASP A 68 17.08 27.01 14.32
N ILE A 69 15.85 26.78 13.81
CA ILE A 69 15.58 26.64 12.38
C ILE A 69 14.91 27.92 11.86
N LEU A 70 15.73 28.86 11.39
CA LEU A 70 15.29 30.09 10.74
C LEU A 70 14.73 29.79 9.34
N PHE A 71 13.41 29.63 9.25
CA PHE A 71 12.70 29.74 7.98
C PHE A 71 12.46 31.22 7.65
N GLU A 72 12.93 31.68 6.49
CA GLU A 72 12.63 33.01 5.94
C GLU A 72 11.12 33.10 5.62
N ASN A 73 10.35 33.59 6.59
CA ASN A 73 8.91 33.80 6.49
C ASN A 73 8.60 35.09 5.71
N GLU A 74 8.85 35.11 4.42
CA GLU A 74 8.09 36.00 3.53
C GLU A 74 6.63 35.50 3.41
N GLU A 75 5.69 36.42 3.18
CA GLU A 75 4.24 36.18 3.17
C GLU A 75 3.52 35.93 4.52
N LYS A 76 3.95 36.59 5.61
CA LYS A 76 3.04 36.91 6.72
C LYS A 76 2.13 38.11 6.42
N GLU A 77 1.14 37.93 5.54
CA GLU A 77 -0.07 38.78 5.53
C GLU A 77 -1.25 38.12 4.80
N LYS A 78 -2.46 38.25 5.40
CA LYS A 78 -3.78 37.80 4.87
C LYS A 78 -4.03 36.27 4.81
N LYS A 79 -4.50 35.69 5.93
CA LYS A 79 -5.56 34.63 5.97
C LYS A 79 -5.94 34.18 7.41
N GLU A 80 -6.31 35.10 8.30
CA GLU A 80 -6.83 34.72 9.63
C GLU A 80 -8.28 34.16 9.60
N GLU A 81 -9.02 34.34 8.50
CA GLU A 81 -10.48 34.09 8.47
C GLU A 81 -10.91 32.66 8.06
N GLN A 82 -10.00 31.73 7.77
CA GLN A 82 -10.35 30.35 7.38
C GLN A 82 -10.13 29.28 8.48
N LYS A 83 -10.13 29.69 9.75
CA LYS A 83 -9.96 28.81 10.93
C LYS A 83 -11.18 27.94 11.30
N LYS A 84 -12.23 27.85 10.47
CA LYS A 84 -13.39 26.97 10.69
C LYS A 84 -13.76 26.21 9.41
N ASN A 85 -14.00 24.90 9.55
CA ASN A 85 -14.46 23.95 8.53
C ASN A 85 -13.43 23.37 7.54
N GLN A 86 -12.16 23.20 7.93
CA GLN A 86 -11.42 22.02 7.43
C GLN A 86 -11.79 20.81 8.30
N LYS A 87 -12.75 20.00 7.81
CA LYS A 87 -12.88 18.62 8.31
C LYS A 87 -11.56 17.93 7.99
N ILE A 88 -10.86 17.50 9.04
CA ILE A 88 -9.69 16.64 8.92
C ILE A 88 -10.16 15.37 8.20
N GLU A 89 -9.72 15.17 6.96
CA GLU A 89 -9.89 13.90 6.28
C GLU A 89 -9.16 12.83 7.10
N SER A 90 -9.81 11.70 7.34
CA SER A 90 -9.29 10.62 8.19
C SER A 90 -7.88 10.22 7.74
N GLU A 91 -6.91 10.28 8.67
CA GLU A 91 -5.49 10.02 8.46
C GLU A 91 -5.21 8.67 7.76
N GLU A 92 -6.12 7.70 7.92
CA GLU A 92 -6.13 6.41 7.22
C GLU A 92 -6.09 6.51 5.68
N ASN A 93 -6.48 7.64 5.07
CA ASN A 93 -6.43 7.85 3.62
C ASN A 93 -5.10 8.46 3.12
N LEU A 94 -4.18 8.84 4.01
CA LEU A 94 -2.90 9.48 3.66
C LEU A 94 -1.69 8.53 3.71
N LEU A 95 -1.88 7.35 4.33
CA LEU A 95 -0.90 6.27 4.37
C LEU A 95 -0.91 5.50 3.04
N SER A 96 0.27 5.05 2.62
CA SER A 96 0.37 4.09 1.52
C SER A 96 -0.38 2.79 1.89
N PRO A 97 -1.04 2.13 0.92
CA PRO A 97 -1.67 0.84 1.16
C PRO A 97 -0.60 -0.18 1.58
N TRP A 98 -0.83 -0.80 2.74
CA TRP A 98 0.01 -1.87 3.29
C TRP A 98 -0.70 -3.23 3.27
N LEU A 99 -2.03 -3.25 3.08
CA LEU A 99 -2.86 -4.44 3.06
C LEU A 99 -3.54 -4.56 1.69
N PHE A 100 -3.22 -5.64 0.98
CA PHE A 100 -3.68 -5.87 -0.38
C PHE A 100 -4.43 -7.20 -0.54
N SER A 101 -5.17 -7.35 -1.63
CA SER A 101 -5.67 -8.64 -2.11
C SER A 101 -5.23 -8.92 -3.55
N CYS A 102 -4.98 -10.18 -3.88
CA CYS A 102 -4.67 -10.63 -5.23
C CYS A 102 -5.47 -11.90 -5.60
N GLN A 103 -5.52 -12.22 -6.89
CA GLN A 103 -6.23 -13.40 -7.40
C GLN A 103 -5.56 -14.70 -6.91
N LEU A 104 -6.38 -15.69 -6.57
CA LEU A 104 -5.93 -16.96 -6.01
C LEU A 104 -4.87 -17.64 -6.89
N GLY A 105 -3.68 -17.86 -6.32
CA GLY A 105 -2.57 -18.52 -7.00
C GLY A 105 -1.63 -17.56 -7.77
N THR A 106 -1.72 -16.25 -7.54
CA THR A 106 -0.77 -15.28 -8.14
C THR A 106 0.68 -15.65 -7.74
N PRO A 107 1.61 -15.88 -8.69
CA PRO A 107 2.95 -16.35 -8.36
C PRO A 107 3.73 -15.32 -7.53
N LEU A 108 4.52 -15.80 -6.55
CA LEU A 108 5.25 -14.94 -5.61
C LEU A 108 6.20 -13.95 -6.32
N SER A 109 6.83 -14.39 -7.42
CA SER A 109 7.70 -13.55 -8.25
C SER A 109 6.98 -12.35 -8.87
N SER A 110 5.71 -12.48 -9.27
CA SER A 110 4.92 -11.35 -9.77
C SER A 110 4.59 -10.36 -8.65
N LEU A 111 4.29 -10.85 -7.43
CA LEU A 111 4.05 -9.98 -6.27
C LEU A 111 5.32 -9.24 -5.84
N GLN A 112 6.46 -9.93 -5.84
CA GLN A 112 7.79 -9.35 -5.57
C GLN A 112 8.14 -8.23 -6.56
N VAL A 113 7.95 -8.46 -7.87
CA VAL A 113 8.24 -7.44 -8.89
C VAL A 113 7.26 -6.26 -8.82
N LEU A 114 5.96 -6.53 -8.70
CA LEU A 114 4.93 -5.48 -8.69
C LEU A 114 5.02 -4.57 -7.45
N LEU A 115 5.36 -5.14 -6.29
CA LEU A 115 5.54 -4.39 -5.05
C LEU A 115 6.99 -3.97 -4.80
N GLU A 116 7.93 -4.26 -5.70
CA GLU A 116 9.36 -3.93 -5.58
C GLU A 116 10.04 -4.50 -4.32
N PHE A 117 9.76 -5.76 -3.96
CA PHE A 117 10.38 -6.47 -2.82
C PHE A 117 11.44 -7.48 -3.25
N ASN A 118 12.50 -7.60 -2.46
CA ASN A 118 13.54 -8.63 -2.62
C ASN A 118 13.06 -10.01 -2.12
N VAL A 119 13.49 -11.08 -2.80
CA VAL A 119 13.13 -12.48 -2.52
C VAL A 119 13.43 -12.87 -1.07
N ASN A 120 14.60 -12.47 -0.56
CA ASN A 120 15.05 -12.80 0.80
C ASN A 120 14.17 -12.20 1.90
N ASN A 121 13.37 -11.17 1.57
CA ASN A 121 12.50 -10.46 2.51
C ASN A 121 11.02 -10.86 2.34
N THR A 122 10.74 -11.96 1.64
CA THR A 122 9.39 -12.50 1.49
C THR A 122 9.11 -13.68 2.42
N ILE A 123 7.89 -13.71 2.94
CA ILE A 123 7.37 -14.70 3.88
C ILE A 123 6.07 -15.24 3.28
N GLU A 124 5.98 -16.54 3.02
CA GLU A 124 4.82 -17.15 2.34
C GLU A 124 4.12 -18.16 3.27
N LEU A 125 2.91 -17.81 3.73
CA LEU A 125 2.21 -18.58 4.75
C LEU A 125 0.91 -19.17 4.21
N ASN A 126 0.72 -20.49 4.36
CA ASN A 126 -0.49 -21.17 3.91
C ASN A 126 -1.57 -21.23 5.00
N VAL A 127 -2.59 -20.38 4.85
CA VAL A 127 -3.65 -20.18 5.84
C VAL A 127 -4.53 -21.43 6.02
N LYS A 128 -4.56 -22.36 5.04
CA LYS A 128 -5.26 -23.66 5.15
C LYS A 128 -4.71 -24.56 6.28
N LEU A 129 -3.47 -24.32 6.73
CA LEU A 129 -2.86 -25.08 7.82
C LEU A 129 -3.36 -24.63 9.20
N TRP A 130 -3.89 -23.41 9.31
CA TRP A 130 -4.26 -22.80 10.59
C TRP A 130 -5.65 -23.26 11.05
N LYS A 131 -5.71 -24.08 12.10
CA LYS A 131 -6.96 -24.51 12.74
C LYS A 131 -7.20 -23.77 14.06
N ARG A 132 -6.12 -23.40 14.73
CA ARG A 132 -6.08 -22.65 15.99
C ARG A 132 -5.14 -21.45 15.90
N GLU A 133 -5.19 -20.58 16.90
CA GLU A 133 -4.33 -19.40 16.97
C GLU A 133 -2.88 -19.76 17.28
N GLU A 134 -2.67 -20.85 18.03
CA GLU A 134 -1.35 -21.43 18.28
C GLU A 134 -0.68 -21.87 16.97
N ASP A 135 -1.39 -22.63 16.12
CA ASP A 135 -0.89 -23.10 14.81
C ASP A 135 -0.42 -21.93 13.93
N MET A 136 -1.21 -20.85 13.91
CA MET A 136 -0.89 -19.61 13.19
C MET A 136 0.38 -18.97 13.74
N TRP A 137 0.48 -18.75 15.06
CA TRP A 137 1.65 -18.11 15.66
C TRP A 137 2.92 -18.95 15.51
N ILE A 138 2.84 -20.28 15.63
CA ILE A 138 3.97 -21.19 15.40
C ILE A 138 4.46 -21.05 13.97
N ASN A 139 3.57 -21.22 12.98
CA ASN A 139 3.90 -21.15 11.56
C ASN A 139 4.52 -19.80 11.15
N ILE A 140 4.05 -18.69 11.74
CA ILE A 140 4.67 -17.36 11.57
C ILE A 140 6.06 -17.32 12.19
N LEU A 141 6.19 -17.71 13.46
CA LEU A 141 7.45 -17.61 14.20
C LEU A 141 8.53 -18.52 13.61
N GLU A 142 8.21 -19.71 13.10
CA GLU A 142 9.16 -20.62 12.45
C GLU A 142 9.72 -20.04 11.14
N ASP A 143 8.85 -19.53 10.26
CA ASP A 143 9.25 -18.98 8.96
C ASP A 143 10.12 -17.71 9.12
N ILE A 144 9.77 -16.84 10.09
CA ILE A 144 10.61 -15.67 10.42
C ILE A 144 11.90 -16.08 11.13
N SER A 145 11.86 -17.06 12.04
CA SER A 145 13.06 -17.50 12.76
C SER A 145 14.12 -18.08 11.84
N SER A 146 13.69 -18.65 10.72
CA SER A 146 14.58 -19.15 9.66
C SER A 146 15.33 -18.03 8.92
N ASN A 147 14.76 -16.82 8.86
CA ASN A 147 15.28 -15.69 8.07
C ASN A 147 15.99 -14.60 8.90
N TYR A 148 15.73 -14.49 10.21
CA TYR A 148 16.23 -13.39 11.04
C TYR A 148 16.94 -13.85 12.33
N ASN A 149 16.16 -14.21 13.35
CA ASN A 149 16.63 -14.60 14.68
C ASN A 149 15.63 -15.61 15.25
N ASN A 150 16.07 -16.54 16.09
CA ASN A 150 15.14 -17.49 16.70
C ASN A 150 14.20 -16.78 17.70
N TYR A 151 12.91 -16.70 17.34
CA TYR A 151 11.85 -16.14 18.18
C TYR A 151 10.95 -17.22 18.80
N LEU A 152 11.19 -18.51 18.55
CA LEU A 152 10.38 -19.58 19.13
C LEU A 152 10.55 -19.61 20.66
N PRO A 153 9.46 -19.55 21.46
CA PRO A 153 9.53 -19.72 22.90
C PRO A 153 9.68 -21.21 23.27
N ASP A 154 10.34 -21.49 24.39
CA ASP A 154 10.49 -22.87 24.93
C ASP A 154 9.13 -23.52 25.26
N SER A 155 8.11 -22.70 25.54
CA SER A 155 6.72 -23.12 25.78
C SER A 155 5.81 -22.72 24.61
N LEU A 156 5.23 -23.72 23.92
CA LEU A 156 4.21 -23.52 22.88
C LEU A 156 2.82 -23.14 23.43
N ASN A 157 2.78 -22.48 24.59
CA ASN A 157 1.56 -21.96 25.19
C ASN A 157 1.12 -20.67 24.47
N LEU A 158 -0.17 -20.51 24.21
CA LEU A 158 -0.72 -19.34 23.49
C LEU A 158 -0.27 -17.99 24.08
N LEU A 159 -0.13 -17.89 25.41
CA LEU A 159 0.32 -16.66 26.07
C LEU A 159 1.77 -16.31 25.69
N ASP A 160 2.64 -17.30 25.60
CA ASP A 160 4.07 -17.12 25.34
C ASP A 160 4.32 -16.97 23.83
N LEU A 161 3.61 -17.74 23.00
CA LEU A 161 3.53 -17.52 21.55
C LEU A 161 3.10 -16.09 21.20
N ARG A 162 2.05 -15.55 21.85
CA ARG A 162 1.63 -14.15 21.65
C ARG A 162 2.68 -13.13 22.11
N LYS A 163 3.45 -13.40 23.18
CA LYS A 163 4.56 -12.53 23.62
C LYS A 163 5.71 -12.55 22.61
N ALA A 164 6.10 -13.74 22.17
CA ALA A 164 7.12 -13.95 21.15
C ALA A 164 6.74 -13.28 19.83
N ALA A 165 5.52 -13.54 19.32
CA ALA A 165 4.99 -12.91 18.11
C ALA A 165 4.97 -11.38 18.20
N ARG A 166 4.62 -10.77 19.33
CA ARG A 166 4.69 -9.31 19.50
C ARG A 166 6.12 -8.77 19.40
N LYS A 167 7.11 -9.43 20.00
CA LYS A 167 8.53 -9.02 19.87
C LYS A 167 9.03 -9.19 18.43
N CYS A 168 8.69 -10.32 17.82
CA CYS A 168 9.02 -10.68 16.45
C CYS A 168 8.45 -9.66 15.44
N LEU A 169 7.15 -9.37 15.52
CA LEU A 169 6.47 -8.38 14.67
C LEU A 169 7.02 -6.97 14.83
N LEU A 170 7.44 -6.57 16.04
CA LEU A 170 8.10 -5.27 16.25
C LEU A 170 9.44 -5.20 15.51
N ASN A 171 10.26 -6.26 15.56
CA ASN A 171 11.53 -6.27 14.82
C ASN A 171 11.32 -6.29 13.30
N ILE A 172 10.30 -7.04 12.81
CA ILE A 172 9.92 -7.11 11.39
C ILE A 172 9.49 -5.74 10.87
N CYS A 173 8.69 -4.99 11.64
CA CYS A 173 8.21 -3.67 11.22
C CYS A 173 9.31 -2.59 11.15
N MET A 174 10.56 -2.91 11.53
CA MET A 174 11.74 -2.07 11.29
C MET A 174 12.45 -2.38 9.96
N ASN A 175 12.07 -3.48 9.30
CA ASN A 175 12.66 -3.94 8.04
C ASN A 175 11.68 -3.74 6.87
N GLU A 176 12.19 -3.84 5.64
CA GLU A 176 11.35 -3.99 4.45
C GLU A 176 10.96 -5.47 4.28
N ILE A 177 9.70 -5.83 4.53
CA ILE A 177 9.20 -7.22 4.50
C ILE A 177 7.83 -7.34 3.81
N LEU A 178 7.70 -8.34 2.93
CA LEU A 178 6.44 -8.69 2.24
C LEU A 178 5.94 -10.05 2.73
N ILE A 179 4.74 -10.05 3.33
CA ILE A 179 4.05 -11.25 3.83
C ILE A 179 2.91 -11.61 2.87
N VAL A 180 2.91 -12.83 2.33
CA VAL A 180 1.87 -13.33 1.44
C VAL A 180 1.10 -14.45 2.13
N LEU A 181 -0.20 -14.23 2.36
CA LEU A 181 -1.10 -15.22 2.94
C LEU A 181 -1.82 -15.99 1.83
N ARG A 182 -1.42 -17.25 1.63
CA ARG A 182 -1.96 -18.16 0.60
C ARG A 182 -3.29 -18.78 1.00
N ASN A 183 -4.18 -18.91 0.03
CA ASN A 183 -5.49 -19.56 0.19
C ASN A 183 -6.41 -18.87 1.21
N VAL A 184 -6.45 -17.53 1.22
CA VAL A 184 -7.38 -16.77 2.06
C VAL A 184 -8.82 -17.01 1.57
N PRO A 185 -9.76 -17.41 2.44
CA PRO A 185 -11.15 -17.62 2.04
C PRO A 185 -11.82 -16.35 1.49
N GLY A 186 -12.30 -16.43 0.25
CA GLY A 186 -13.14 -15.40 -0.37
C GLY A 186 -14.49 -15.20 0.33
N LYS A 187 -15.25 -14.14 -0.01
CA LYS A 187 -16.60 -13.88 0.56
C LYS A 187 -17.50 -15.12 0.62
N SER A 188 -17.56 -15.90 -0.47
CA SER A 188 -18.39 -17.12 -0.57
C SER A 188 -17.91 -18.25 0.34
N GLN A 189 -16.60 -18.34 0.60
CA GLN A 189 -15.98 -19.40 1.41
C GLN A 189 -15.85 -19.00 2.90
N ALA A 190 -15.78 -17.70 3.19
CA ALA A 190 -15.64 -17.14 4.53
C ALA A 190 -16.78 -17.52 5.48
N LEU A 191 -17.98 -17.79 4.94
CA LEU A 191 -19.14 -18.31 5.68
C LEU A 191 -18.89 -19.69 6.29
N TYR A 192 -18.08 -20.52 5.63
CA TYR A 192 -17.74 -21.88 6.07
C TYR A 192 -16.39 -21.93 6.79
N ASN A 193 -15.46 -21.03 6.44
CA ASN A 193 -14.10 -20.94 7.00
C ASN A 193 -13.94 -19.72 7.95
N THR A 194 -14.90 -19.53 8.86
CA THR A 194 -14.96 -18.37 9.77
C THR A 194 -13.76 -18.29 10.71
N THR A 195 -13.29 -19.44 11.24
CA THR A 195 -12.08 -19.52 12.07
C THR A 195 -10.86 -19.01 11.32
N THR A 196 -10.63 -19.52 10.11
CA THR A 196 -9.51 -19.14 9.23
C THR A 196 -9.49 -17.64 8.96
N MET A 197 -10.65 -17.04 8.63
CA MET A 197 -10.76 -15.59 8.45
C MET A 197 -10.53 -14.79 9.74
N THR A 198 -10.92 -15.34 10.89
CA THR A 198 -10.66 -14.73 12.20
C THR A 198 -9.16 -14.72 12.52
N LEU A 199 -8.44 -15.79 12.19
CA LEU A 199 -6.98 -15.88 12.35
C LEU A 199 -6.25 -14.88 11.44
N VAL A 200 -6.62 -14.78 10.16
CA VAL A 200 -6.11 -13.75 9.23
C VAL A 200 -6.35 -12.33 9.79
N ALA A 201 -7.52 -12.07 10.37
CA ALA A 201 -7.85 -10.80 11.00
C ALA A 201 -7.02 -10.51 12.27
N ILE A 202 -6.76 -11.53 13.10
CA ILE A 202 -5.89 -11.41 14.29
C ILE A 202 -4.47 -11.05 13.85
N LEU A 203 -3.91 -11.75 12.85
CA LEU A 203 -2.58 -11.47 12.32
C LEU A 203 -2.47 -10.05 11.75
N ALA A 204 -3.39 -9.66 10.86
CA ALA A 204 -3.40 -8.33 10.27
C ALA A 204 -3.51 -7.22 11.34
N SER A 205 -4.33 -7.42 12.38
CA SER A 205 -4.39 -6.46 13.51
C SER A 205 -3.12 -6.43 14.35
N ALA A 206 -2.43 -7.56 14.52
CA ALA A 206 -1.17 -7.62 15.27
C ALA A 206 -0.03 -6.92 14.53
N ILE A 207 0.05 -7.10 13.20
CA ILE A 207 0.97 -6.36 12.33
C ILE A 207 0.68 -4.86 12.40
N TYR A 208 -0.58 -4.45 12.22
CA TYR A 208 -0.98 -3.04 12.30
C TYR A 208 -0.66 -2.41 13.68
N GLU A 209 -0.81 -3.17 14.77
CA GLU A 209 -0.41 -2.70 16.10
C GLU A 209 1.10 -2.59 16.31
N ALA A 210 1.90 -3.49 15.73
CA ALA A 210 3.35 -3.40 15.79
C ALA A 210 3.84 -2.18 14.99
N TRP A 211 3.34 -2.02 13.77
CA TRP A 211 3.63 -0.89 12.89
C TRP A 211 3.28 0.46 13.54
N LYS A 212 2.03 0.63 14.01
CA LYS A 212 1.58 1.85 14.71
C LYS A 212 2.34 2.13 16.01
N ARG A 213 2.92 1.13 16.68
CA ARG A 213 3.76 1.36 17.87
C ARG A 213 5.10 2.00 17.48
N ILE A 214 5.76 1.48 16.45
CA ILE A 214 7.07 1.98 16.02
C ILE A 214 6.92 3.38 15.41
N GLU A 215 5.91 3.59 14.58
CA GLU A 215 5.54 4.92 14.05
C GLU A 215 5.37 5.98 15.16
N LEU A 216 4.93 5.59 16.37
CA LEU A 216 4.77 6.48 17.53
C LEU A 216 6.03 6.57 18.41
N THR A 217 6.88 5.55 18.49
CA THR A 217 8.05 5.53 19.38
C THR A 217 9.35 5.93 18.71
N ASP A 218 9.55 5.52 17.46
CA ASP A 218 10.74 5.78 16.67
C ASP A 218 10.38 5.67 15.16
N PRO A 219 9.86 6.75 14.56
CA PRO A 219 9.46 6.75 13.15
C PRO A 219 10.66 6.66 12.18
N VAL A 220 11.90 6.84 12.66
CA VAL A 220 13.11 6.77 11.81
C VAL A 220 13.51 5.31 11.56
N SER A 221 13.26 4.41 12.51
CA SER A 221 13.45 2.97 12.33
C SER A 221 12.29 2.27 11.62
N LEU A 222 11.26 2.99 11.15
CA LEU A 222 10.07 2.40 10.55
C LEU A 222 10.35 1.82 9.16
N GLY A 223 10.27 0.50 9.04
CA GLY A 223 10.42 -0.23 7.79
C GLY A 223 9.15 -0.27 6.94
N ARG A 224 9.29 -0.83 5.73
CA ARG A 224 8.19 -0.98 4.77
C ARG A 224 7.60 -2.39 4.87
N ILE A 225 6.49 -2.53 5.59
CA ILE A 225 5.76 -3.80 5.68
C ILE A 225 4.56 -3.84 4.73
N VAL A 226 4.41 -4.94 4.00
CA VAL A 226 3.25 -5.19 3.13
C VAL A 226 2.67 -6.58 3.40
N LEU A 227 1.34 -6.67 3.49
CA LEU A 227 0.57 -7.89 3.69
C LEU A 227 -0.36 -8.12 2.49
N VAL A 228 -0.21 -9.24 1.80
CA VAL A 228 -1.03 -9.61 0.63
C VAL A 228 -1.92 -10.80 0.97
N LEU A 229 -3.21 -10.68 0.68
CA LEU A 229 -4.23 -11.72 0.84
C LEU A 229 -4.50 -12.39 -0.52
N ASP A 230 -3.98 -13.61 -0.71
CA ASP A 230 -4.13 -14.38 -1.94
C ASP A 230 -5.41 -15.23 -1.88
N GLY A 231 -6.47 -14.76 -2.55
CA GLY A 231 -7.81 -15.35 -2.48
C GLY A 231 -8.84 -14.69 -3.41
N GLU A 232 -9.81 -15.47 -3.89
CA GLU A 232 -10.88 -14.97 -4.77
C GLU A 232 -11.85 -14.06 -4.02
N ASP A 233 -12.01 -12.80 -4.45
CA ASP A 233 -12.96 -11.83 -3.87
C ASP A 233 -12.98 -11.80 -2.32
N VAL A 234 -11.80 -11.61 -1.71
CA VAL A 234 -11.65 -11.37 -0.25
C VAL A 234 -12.40 -10.10 0.20
N GLY A 235 -12.71 -9.19 -0.74
CA GLY A 235 -13.39 -7.92 -0.50
C GLY A 235 -12.44 -6.76 -0.17
N SER A 236 -13.01 -5.60 0.12
CA SER A 236 -12.26 -4.33 0.29
C SER A 236 -12.00 -3.93 1.75
N ARG A 237 -12.46 -4.72 2.73
CA ARG A 237 -12.23 -4.45 4.17
C ARG A 237 -12.15 -5.75 4.98
N LEU A 238 -11.15 -5.85 5.84
CA LEU A 238 -11.01 -6.91 6.84
C LEU A 238 -11.44 -6.38 8.22
N ARG A 239 -12.27 -7.12 8.97
CA ARG A 239 -12.73 -6.73 10.31
C ARG A 239 -12.00 -7.52 11.38
N ALA A 240 -11.19 -6.84 12.18
CA ALA A 240 -10.43 -7.43 13.28
C ALA A 240 -10.92 -6.88 14.62
N GLY A 241 -11.84 -7.60 15.26
CA GLY A 241 -12.55 -7.11 16.45
C GLY A 241 -13.29 -5.81 16.16
N ASN A 242 -12.85 -4.72 16.78
CA ASN A 242 -13.42 -3.37 16.59
C ASN A 242 -12.78 -2.59 15.42
N LYS A 243 -11.64 -3.04 14.88
CA LYS A 243 -10.94 -2.36 13.79
C LYS A 243 -11.46 -2.82 12.43
N LYS A 244 -11.43 -1.90 11.45
CA LYS A 244 -11.70 -2.18 10.04
C LYS A 244 -10.46 -1.79 9.25
N LEU A 245 -9.73 -2.77 8.73
CA LEU A 245 -8.57 -2.54 7.88
C LEU A 245 -9.05 -2.45 6.42
N LYS A 246 -8.63 -1.42 5.69
CA LYS A 246 -8.89 -1.30 4.25
C LYS A 246 -8.00 -2.30 3.50
N ILE A 247 -8.57 -3.00 2.52
CA ILE A 247 -7.83 -3.88 1.59
C ILE A 247 -7.88 -3.20 0.23
N GLU A 248 -6.72 -3.09 -0.44
CA GLU A 248 -6.66 -2.61 -1.82
C GLU A 248 -6.39 -3.76 -2.81
N PRO A 249 -7.10 -3.82 -3.95
CA PRO A 249 -6.86 -4.86 -4.95
C PRO A 249 -5.56 -4.58 -5.70
N LEU A 250 -4.73 -5.62 -5.86
CA LEU A 250 -3.63 -5.63 -6.82
C LEU A 250 -4.20 -6.04 -8.18
N ASN A 251 -4.09 -5.13 -9.15
CA ASN A 251 -4.49 -5.31 -10.55
C ASN A 251 -3.24 -5.45 -11.44
#